data_AF-A0A925ZRZ6-F1
#
_entry.id   AF-A0A925ZRZ6-F1
#
_cell.length_a   1.000
_cell.length_b   1.000
_cell.length_c   1.000
_cell.angle_alpha   90.00
_cell.angle_beta   90.00
_cell.angle_gamma   90.00
#
_symmetry.space_group_name_H-M   'P 1'
#
loop_
_entity.id
_entity.type
_entity.pdbx_description
1 polymer ?
#
loop_
_entity_poly.entity_id
_entity_poly.type
_entity_poly.pdbx_seq_one_letter_code
_entity_poly.pdbx_strand_id
1 'polypeptide(L)'
;MTRDEQLERLVGEVLASPKYRAINPATVRLVGLRELAAHRTFKEAVKATRNKLHQTAGAYLEDRPRYEQWLAELWEAQSGKAQSGEHKAEGDHAPQQ
;
A
#
# COMPACT_ATOMS: atom_id res chain seq x y z
N MET A 1 17.53 -27.59 -4.93
CA MET A 1 16.99 -26.23 -5.08
C MET A 1 18.16 -25.26 -5.09
N THR A 2 18.31 -24.48 -6.17
CA THR A 2 19.33 -23.43 -6.26
C THR A 2 18.91 -22.21 -5.43
N ARG A 3 19.87 -21.32 -5.14
CA ARG A 3 19.57 -20.06 -4.43
C ARG A 3 18.55 -19.21 -5.18
N ASP A 4 18.62 -19.17 -6.51
CA ASP A 4 17.68 -18.42 -7.34
C ASP A 4 16.28 -19.05 -7.31
N GLU A 5 16.17 -20.38 -7.33
CA GLU A 5 14.88 -21.07 -7.16
C GLU A 5 14.26 -20.78 -5.79
N GLN A 6 15.07 -20.73 -4.72
CA GLN A 6 14.60 -20.36 -3.39
C GLN A 6 14.14 -18.89 -3.36
N LEU A 7 14.85 -17.99 -4.03
CA LEU A 7 14.46 -16.59 -4.13
C LEU A 7 13.13 -16.42 -4.86
N GLU A 8 12.95 -17.05 -6.02
CA GLU A 8 11.69 -16.99 -6.78
C GLU A 8 10.52 -17.51 -5.96
N ARG A 9 10.73 -18.64 -5.27
CA ARG A 9 9.72 -19.20 -4.38
C ARG A 9 9.36 -18.24 -3.24
N LEU A 10 10.34 -17.61 -2.62
CA LEU A 10 10.10 -16.62 -1.56
C LEU A 10 9.31 -15.42 -2.08
N VAL A 11 9.69 -14.89 -3.25
CA VAL A 11 8.97 -13.77 -3.88
C VAL A 11 7.52 -14.15 -4.16
N GLY A 12 7.27 -15.34 -4.71
CA GLY A 12 5.93 -15.86 -4.91
C GLY A 12 5.12 -15.97 -3.62
N GLU A 13 5.68 -16.54 -2.55
CA GLU A 13 5.01 -16.69 -1.26
C GLU A 13 4.70 -15.34 -0.58
N VAL A 14 5.52 -14.31 -0.82
CA VAL A 14 5.27 -12.96 -0.29
C VAL A 14 4.18 -12.26 -1.09
N LEU A 15 4.27 -12.25 -2.43
CA LEU A 15 3.32 -11.55 -3.30
C LEU A 15 1.93 -12.21 -3.38
N ALA A 16 1.82 -13.50 -3.05
CA ALA A 16 0.54 -14.18 -2.90
C ALA A 16 -0.30 -13.60 -1.74
N SER A 17 0.31 -12.91 -0.79
CA SER A 17 -0.43 -12.23 0.28
C SER A 17 -1.05 -10.93 -0.23
N PRO A 18 -2.36 -10.69 -0.01
CA PRO A 18 -3.03 -9.45 -0.41
C PRO A 18 -2.32 -8.19 0.09
N LYS A 19 -1.74 -8.25 1.30
CA LYS A 19 -1.02 -7.14 1.95
C LYS A 19 0.21 -6.68 1.17
N TYR A 20 0.88 -7.58 0.47
CA TYR A 20 2.13 -7.29 -0.23
C TYR A 20 1.99 -7.34 -1.75
N ARG A 21 0.82 -7.71 -2.29
CA ARG A 21 0.58 -7.88 -3.72
C ARG A 21 0.88 -6.63 -4.56
N ALA A 22 0.68 -5.45 -3.98
CA ALA A 22 0.97 -4.17 -4.65
C ALA A 22 2.45 -3.73 -4.55
N ILE A 23 3.29 -4.45 -3.80
CA ILE A 23 4.71 -4.12 -3.67
C ILE A 23 5.45 -4.53 -4.94
N ASN A 24 6.37 -3.68 -5.41
CA ASN A 24 7.22 -3.98 -6.54
C ASN A 24 8.02 -5.29 -6.30
N PRO A 25 7.95 -6.29 -7.22
CA PRO A 25 8.66 -7.56 -7.08
C PRO A 25 10.18 -7.42 -6.90
N ALA A 26 10.81 -6.41 -7.49
CA ALA A 26 12.25 -6.14 -7.31
C ALA A 26 12.60 -5.78 -5.86
N THR A 27 11.73 -5.03 -5.18
CA THR A 27 11.89 -4.73 -3.75
C THR A 27 11.83 -6.00 -2.92
N VAL A 28 10.86 -6.87 -3.21
CA VAL A 28 10.72 -8.16 -2.51
C VAL A 28 11.95 -9.04 -2.76
N ARG A 29 12.51 -9.06 -3.97
CA ARG A 29 13.75 -9.78 -4.30
C ARG A 29 14.94 -9.29 -3.51
N LEU A 30 15.15 -7.97 -3.43
CA LEU A 30 16.28 -7.38 -2.71
C LEU A 30 16.24 -7.72 -1.20
N VAL A 31 15.06 -7.65 -0.59
CA VAL A 31 14.88 -8.05 0.81
C VAL A 31 15.03 -9.56 0.94
N GLY A 32 14.35 -10.35 0.12
CA GLY A 32 14.39 -11.81 0.15
C GLY A 32 15.80 -12.39 -0.02
N LEU A 33 16.63 -11.82 -0.89
CA LEU A 33 18.03 -12.19 -1.04
C LEU A 33 18.82 -12.04 0.27
N ARG A 34 18.63 -10.92 0.97
CA ARG A 34 19.29 -10.66 2.27
C ARG A 34 18.80 -11.62 3.33
N GLU A 35 17.49 -11.82 3.43
CA GLU A 35 16.91 -12.71 4.43
C GLU A 35 17.27 -14.19 4.17
N LEU A 36 17.31 -14.65 2.93
CA LEU A 36 17.77 -16.01 2.59
C LEU A 36 19.24 -16.25 2.96
N ALA A 37 20.07 -15.21 2.96
CA ALA A 37 21.46 -15.30 3.40
C ALA A 37 21.61 -15.24 4.93
N ALA A 38 20.70 -14.54 5.62
CA ALA A 38 20.76 -14.30 7.06
C ALA A 38 20.12 -15.42 7.91
N HIS A 39 19.17 -16.18 7.36
CA HIS A 39 18.41 -17.18 8.11
C HIS A 39 18.76 -18.62 7.71
N ARG A 40 18.60 -19.54 8.66
CA ARG A 40 18.95 -20.96 8.46
C ARG A 40 17.88 -21.73 7.68
N THR A 41 16.62 -21.30 7.80
CA THR A 41 15.50 -21.97 7.14
C THR A 41 14.76 -21.04 6.20
N PHE A 42 14.18 -21.62 5.14
CA PHE A 42 13.35 -20.89 4.19
C PHE A 42 12.15 -20.21 4.86
N LYS A 43 11.52 -20.88 5.85
CA LYS A 43 10.37 -20.33 6.57
C LYS A 43 10.73 -19.10 7.42
N GLU A 44 11.90 -19.10 8.05
CA GLU A 44 12.43 -17.94 8.76
C GLU A 44 12.69 -16.78 7.79
N ALA A 45 13.33 -17.05 6.64
CA ALA A 45 13.58 -16.04 5.63
C ALA A 45 12.29 -15.40 5.09
N VAL A 46 11.25 -16.19 4.81
CA VAL A 46 9.93 -15.68 4.40
C VAL A 46 9.31 -14.81 5.49
N LYS A 47 9.33 -15.27 6.75
CA LYS A 47 8.79 -14.50 7.89
C LYS A 47 9.55 -13.18 8.07
N ALA A 48 10.87 -13.21 8.02
CA ALA A 48 11.71 -12.03 8.16
C ALA A 48 11.49 -11.03 7.00
N THR A 49 11.34 -11.53 5.76
CA THR A 49 11.01 -10.70 4.61
C THR A 49 9.70 -9.95 4.81
N ARG A 50 8.64 -10.65 5.23
CA ARG A 50 7.33 -10.04 5.52
C ARG A 50 7.42 -9.01 6.64
N ASN A 51 8.15 -9.32 7.71
CA ASN A 51 8.38 -8.38 8.81
C ASN A 51 9.11 -7.13 8.34
N LYS A 52 10.15 -7.27 7.51
CA LYS A 52 10.91 -6.14 7.00
C LYS A 52 10.07 -5.27 6.06
N LEU A 53 9.32 -5.91 5.16
CA LEU A 53 8.36 -5.21 4.30
C LEU A 53 7.29 -4.50 5.12
N HIS A 54 6.82 -5.08 6.22
CA HIS A 54 5.87 -4.39 7.10
C HIS A 54 6.49 -3.15 7.74
N GLN A 55 7.74 -3.21 8.21
CA GLN A 55 8.43 -2.04 8.78
C GLN A 55 8.65 -0.93 7.75
N THR A 56 8.97 -1.27 6.49
CA THR A 56 9.28 -0.28 5.46
C THR A 56 8.03 0.20 4.71
N ALA A 57 7.07 -0.68 4.44
CA ALA A 57 5.87 -0.37 3.69
C ALA A 57 4.72 0.08 4.60
N GLY A 58 4.62 -0.43 5.82
CA GLY A 58 3.55 -0.06 6.77
C GLY A 58 3.57 1.40 7.19
N ALA A 59 4.67 2.12 6.98
CA ALA A 59 4.74 3.57 7.17
C ALA A 59 4.02 4.37 6.06
N TYR A 60 3.83 3.77 4.88
CA TYR A 60 3.32 4.45 3.68
C TYR A 60 2.02 3.85 3.12
N LEU A 61 1.80 2.57 3.38
CA LEU A 61 0.66 1.82 2.87
C LEU A 61 -0.25 1.45 4.05
N GLU A 62 -1.49 1.93 4.01
CA GLU A 62 -2.57 1.36 4.82
C GLU A 62 -2.68 -0.15 4.54
N ASP A 63 -3.15 -0.93 5.52
CA ASP A 63 -3.30 -2.39 5.38
C ASP A 63 -4.15 -2.80 4.16
N ARG A 64 -5.01 -1.88 3.67
CA ARG A 64 -5.73 -2.02 2.41
C ARG A 64 -5.87 -0.66 1.71
N PRO A 65 -4.98 -0.33 0.75
CA PRO A 65 -5.09 0.92 0.01
C PRO A 65 -6.40 0.96 -0.78
N ARG A 66 -7.11 2.10 -0.73
CA ARG A 66 -8.38 2.31 -1.44
C ARG A 66 -8.13 2.87 -2.84
N TYR A 67 -7.30 2.18 -3.63
CA TYR A 67 -6.86 2.67 -4.95
C TYR A 67 -8.03 3.03 -5.88
N GLU A 68 -9.07 2.22 -5.91
CA GLU A 68 -10.28 2.48 -6.71
C GLU A 68 -10.97 3.79 -6.30
N GLN A 69 -11.07 4.04 -4.99
CA GLN A 69 -11.69 5.25 -4.47
C GLN A 69 -10.85 6.48 -4.80
N TRP A 70 -9.54 6.42 -4.57
CA TRP A 70 -8.63 7.53 -4.88
C TRP A 70 -8.60 7.85 -6.37
N LEU A 71 -8.67 6.82 -7.23
CA LEU A 71 -8.73 7.01 -8.67
C LEU A 71 -10.06 7.67 -9.10
N ALA A 72 -11.18 7.25 -8.52
CA ALA A 72 -12.48 7.87 -8.76
C ALA A 72 -12.49 9.35 -8.34
N GLU A 73 -11.94 9.68 -7.17
CA GLU A 73 -11.82 11.07 -6.69
C GLU A 73 -10.97 11.93 -7.65
N LEU A 74 -9.86 11.39 -8.17
CA LEU A 74 -9.03 12.07 -9.15
C LEU A 74 -9.77 12.32 -10.48
N TRP A 75 -10.56 11.36 -10.95
CA TRP A 75 -11.36 11.52 -12.17
C TRP A 75 -12.48 12.53 -12.01
N GLU A 76 -13.19 12.54 -10.88
CA GLU A 76 -14.23 13.54 -10.57
C GLU A 76 -13.65 14.96 -10.51
N ALA A 77 -12.48 15.13 -9.88
CA ALA A 77 -11.77 16.42 -9.86
C ALA A 77 -11.32 16.86 -11.26
N GLN A 78 -10.81 15.94 -12.08
CA GLN A 78 -10.38 16.24 -13.45
C GLN A 78 -11.55 16.58 -14.39
N SER A 79 -12.70 15.93 -14.21
CA SER A 79 -13.88 16.13 -15.07
C SER A 79 -14.69 17.39 -14.73
N GLY A 80 -14.17 18.25 -13.84
CA GLY A 80 -14.75 19.57 -13.58
C GLY A 80 -16.03 19.55 -12.74
N LYS A 81 -16.42 18.39 -12.20
CA LYS A 81 -17.50 18.28 -11.21
C LYS A 81 -16.97 18.65 -9.82
N ALA A 82 -16.28 19.77 -9.72
CA ALA A 82 -16.02 20.39 -8.43
C ALA A 82 -17.39 20.83 -7.89
N GLN A 83 -17.78 20.26 -6.76
CA GLN A 83 -19.02 20.51 -6.05
C GLN A 83 -19.36 22.01 -6.05
N SER A 84 -20.38 22.39 -6.82
CA SER A 84 -21.25 23.51 -6.49
C SER A 84 -22.04 23.13 -5.23
N GLY A 85 -21.32 23.08 -4.11
CA GLY A 85 -21.86 22.99 -2.77
C GLY A 85 -22.35 24.37 -2.38
N GLU A 86 -23.66 24.55 -2.49
CA GLU A 86 -24.49 25.60 -1.94
C GLU A 86 -23.93 26.19 -0.63
N HIS A 87 -23.29 27.36 -0.72
CA HIS A 87 -23.33 28.31 0.38
C HIS A 87 -24.75 28.87 0.40
N LYS A 88 -25.65 28.20 1.13
CA LYS A 88 -26.95 28.78 1.50
C LYS A 88 -26.66 29.97 2.40
N ALA A 89 -26.55 31.15 1.80
CA ALA A 89 -26.69 32.41 2.51
C ALA A 89 -28.15 32.50 2.97
N GLU A 90 -28.38 32.18 4.24
CA GLU A 90 -29.68 32.36 4.88
C GLU A 90 -29.45 32.96 6.27
N GLY A 91 -30.03 34.13 6.51
CA GLY A 91 -30.12 34.72 7.85
C GLY A 91 -29.86 36.21 7.91
N ASP A 92 -30.76 36.97 7.31
CA ASP A 92 -30.91 38.42 7.39
C ASP A 92 -31.19 38.92 8.83
N HIS A 93 -30.81 40.17 9.08
CA HIS A 93 -31.41 41.15 10.00
C HIS A 93 -31.33 41.06 11.55
N ALA A 94 -30.53 42.00 12.09
CA ALA A 94 -30.76 42.92 13.23
C ALA A 94 -30.69 42.44 14.70
N PRO A 95 -30.12 43.30 15.56
CA PRO A 95 -30.82 43.71 16.77
C PRO A 95 -31.12 45.21 16.77
N GLN A 96 -32.32 45.52 17.24
CA GLN A 96 -32.91 46.83 17.42
C GLN A 96 -32.37 47.49 18.70
N GLN A 97 -32.26 48.82 18.62
CA GLN A 97 -32.29 49.87 19.67
C GLN A 97 -31.55 49.64 21.00
#